data_AF-A0A418M1E3-F1
#
_entry.id   AF-A0A418M1E3-F1
#
_cell.length_a   1.000
_cell.length_b   1.000
_cell.length_c   1.000
_cell.angle_alpha   90.00
_cell.angle_beta   90.00
_cell.angle_gamma   90.00
#
_symmetry.space_group_name_H-M   'P 1'
#
loop_
_entity.id
_entity.type
_entity.pdbx_description
1 polymer ?
#
loop_
_entity_poly.entity_id
_entity_poly.type
_entity_poly.pdbx_seq_one_letter_code
_entity_poly.pdbx_strand_id
1 'polypeptide(L)'
;MEASKVKIMDKQSLKAQLDQLHNLKVGIGRLTHGEASKAKWAMNNLTQKIAQTLAYFKALELPGELDEARTKAMDIILPATVVIQQEYANLKPNAKGFEVISDETDRQSELIRHALRDFDAKATEWLASH
;
A
#
# COMPACT_ATOMS: atom_id res chain seq x y z
N MET A 1 12.50 16.60 35.36
CA MET A 1 12.65 15.24 34.80
C MET A 1 11.28 14.83 34.28
N GLU A 2 11.03 15.00 32.99
CA GLU A 2 9.78 14.53 32.39
C GLU A 2 9.88 13.01 32.21
N ALA A 3 9.01 12.29 32.90
CA ALA A 3 8.79 10.88 32.65
C ALA A 3 8.22 10.77 31.24
N SER A 4 9.02 10.25 30.30
CA SER A 4 8.54 9.79 29.00
C SER A 4 7.43 8.78 29.26
N LYS A 5 6.17 9.24 29.19
CA LYS A 5 5.00 8.36 29.14
C LYS A 5 5.15 7.58 27.85
N VAL A 6 5.57 6.33 27.95
CA VAL A 6 5.38 5.33 26.90
C VAL A 6 3.89 5.39 26.57
N LYS A 7 3.55 5.95 25.41
CA LYS A 7 2.18 6.02 24.91
C LYS A 7 1.81 4.57 24.62
N ILE A 8 1.19 3.89 25.58
CA ILE A 8 0.66 2.54 25.36
C ILE A 8 -0.41 2.70 24.28
N MET A 9 -0.06 2.29 23.07
CA MET A 9 -0.97 2.36 21.94
C MET A 9 -2.14 1.42 22.19
N ASP A 10 -3.36 1.93 22.05
CA ASP A 10 -4.56 1.11 22.14
C ASP A 10 -4.61 0.09 20.98
N LYS A 11 -4.68 -1.19 21.32
CA LYS A 11 -4.68 -2.28 20.33
C LYS A 11 -5.93 -2.32 19.47
N GLN A 12 -7.09 -1.88 20.01
CA GLN A 12 -8.30 -1.79 19.19
C GLN A 12 -8.14 -0.74 18.09
N SER A 13 -7.57 0.42 18.44
CA SER A 13 -7.21 1.47 17.49
C SER A 13 -6.21 0.98 16.45
N LEU A 14 -5.14 0.29 16.86
CA LEU A 14 -4.16 -0.28 15.91
C LEU A 14 -4.82 -1.30 14.98
N LYS A 15 -5.64 -2.21 15.52
CA LYS A 15 -6.34 -3.22 14.72
C LYS A 15 -7.21 -2.56 13.64
N ALA A 16 -8.00 -1.56 14.01
CA ALA A 16 -8.85 -0.83 13.06
C ALA A 16 -8.00 -0.15 11.96
N GLN A 17 -6.83 0.37 12.32
CA GLN A 17 -5.92 0.96 11.34
C GLN A 17 -5.32 -0.08 10.40
N LEU A 18 -4.94 -1.24 10.91
CA LEU A 18 -4.42 -2.36 10.10
C LEU A 18 -5.51 -2.94 9.19
N ASP A 19 -6.75 -3.07 9.66
CA ASP A 19 -7.89 -3.49 8.84
C ASP A 19 -8.10 -2.50 7.66
N GLN A 20 -7.93 -1.20 7.91
CA GLN A 20 -7.99 -0.18 6.85
C GLN A 20 -6.82 -0.30 5.86
N LEU A 21 -5.60 -0.53 6.34
CA LEU A 21 -4.44 -0.79 5.47
C LEU A 21 -4.67 -2.02 4.58
N HIS A 22 -5.21 -3.10 5.16
CA HIS A 22 -5.57 -4.31 4.44
C HIS A 22 -6.59 -4.03 3.31
N ASN A 23 -7.63 -3.26 3.61
CA ASN A 23 -8.63 -2.87 2.60
C ASN A 23 -8.03 -2.02 1.48
N LEU A 24 -7.08 -1.13 1.81
CA LEU A 24 -6.35 -0.35 0.82
C LEU A 24 -5.51 -1.25 -0.10
N LYS A 25 -4.78 -2.21 0.47
CA LYS A 25 -4.02 -3.24 -0.26
C LYS A 25 -4.90 -4.08 -1.19
N VAL A 26 -6.04 -4.58 -0.69
CA VAL A 26 -7.01 -5.33 -1.52
C VAL A 26 -7.51 -4.47 -2.67
N GLY A 27 -7.75 -3.18 -2.43
CA GLY A 27 -8.14 -2.22 -3.45
C GLY A 27 -7.12 -2.07 -4.60
N ILE A 28 -5.82 -2.12 -4.31
CA ILE A 28 -4.77 -2.16 -5.33
C ILE A 28 -4.95 -3.40 -6.21
N GLY A 29 -5.12 -4.57 -5.61
CA GLY A 29 -5.28 -5.84 -6.35
C GLY A 29 -6.54 -5.89 -7.20
N ARG A 30 -7.64 -5.25 -6.76
CA ARG A 30 -8.86 -5.14 -7.56
C ARG A 30 -8.67 -4.25 -8.79
N LEU A 31 -7.80 -3.25 -8.71
CA LEU A 31 -7.55 -2.33 -9.82
C LEU A 31 -6.57 -2.90 -10.85
N THR A 32 -5.71 -3.84 -10.46
CA THR A 32 -4.73 -4.44 -11.36
C THR A 32 -5.24 -5.67 -12.12
N HIS A 33 -6.35 -6.27 -11.69
CA HIS A 33 -6.89 -7.50 -12.26
C HIS A 33 -8.34 -7.34 -12.78
N GLY A 34 -8.73 -8.15 -13.76
CA GLY A 34 -10.12 -8.28 -14.21
C GLY A 34 -10.66 -7.13 -15.08
N GLU A 35 -11.94 -6.80 -14.94
CA GLU A 35 -12.59 -5.75 -15.74
C GLU A 35 -12.12 -4.34 -15.34
N ALA A 36 -11.71 -4.15 -14.08
CA ALA A 36 -11.24 -2.87 -13.57
C ALA A 36 -9.91 -2.43 -14.20
N SER A 37 -9.00 -3.37 -14.52
CA SER A 37 -7.74 -3.07 -15.21
C SER A 37 -7.94 -2.66 -16.68
N LYS A 38 -9.15 -2.88 -17.21
CA LYS A 38 -9.58 -2.49 -18.57
C LYS A 38 -10.45 -1.23 -18.56
N ALA A 39 -10.74 -0.67 -17.38
CA ALA A 39 -11.59 0.49 -17.27
C ALA A 39 -10.92 1.75 -17.86
N LYS A 40 -11.77 2.68 -18.32
CA LYS A 40 -11.33 4.03 -18.66
C LYS A 40 -10.72 4.66 -17.40
N TRP A 41 -9.44 5.04 -17.48
CA TRP A 41 -8.61 5.52 -16.36
C TRP A 41 -8.09 4.46 -15.36
N ALA A 42 -7.96 3.19 -15.74
CA ALA A 42 -7.44 2.16 -14.84
C ALA A 42 -6.07 2.54 -14.24
N MET A 43 -5.14 3.04 -15.06
CA MET A 43 -3.83 3.47 -14.57
C MET A 43 -3.90 4.63 -13.58
N ASN A 44 -4.64 5.71 -13.89
CA ASN A 44 -4.83 6.81 -12.95
C ASN A 44 -5.48 6.36 -11.63
N ASN A 45 -6.48 5.46 -11.68
CA ASN A 45 -7.14 4.95 -10.48
C ASN A 45 -6.16 4.14 -9.61
N LEU A 46 -5.31 3.33 -10.26
CA LEU A 46 -4.27 2.57 -9.59
C LEU A 46 -3.25 3.49 -8.91
N THR A 47 -2.71 4.49 -9.61
CA THR A 47 -1.70 5.39 -9.05
C THR A 47 -2.23 6.20 -7.87
N GLN A 48 -3.48 6.67 -7.96
CA GLN A 48 -4.17 7.33 -6.85
C GLN A 48 -4.35 6.39 -5.65
N LYS A 49 -4.70 5.12 -5.89
CA LYS A 49 -4.87 4.13 -4.83
C LYS A 49 -3.54 3.81 -4.14
N ILE A 50 -2.46 3.66 -4.91
CA ILE A 50 -1.11 3.45 -4.36
C ILE A 50 -0.68 4.66 -3.53
N ALA A 51 -0.87 5.88 -4.04
CA ALA A 51 -0.54 7.11 -3.31
C ALA A 51 -1.32 7.22 -1.98
N GLN A 52 -2.63 6.94 -1.98
CA GLN A 52 -3.45 6.90 -0.78
C GLN A 52 -2.93 5.86 0.22
N THR A 53 -2.62 4.65 -0.27
CA THR A 53 -2.12 3.54 0.56
C THR A 53 -0.80 3.89 1.22
N LEU A 54 0.12 4.49 0.45
CA LEU A 54 1.42 4.92 0.95
C LEU A 54 1.32 6.05 1.98
N ALA A 55 0.50 7.06 1.72
CA ALA A 55 0.27 8.14 2.67
C ALA A 55 -0.28 7.59 4.00
N TYR A 56 -1.25 6.68 3.91
CA TYR A 56 -1.83 6.02 5.08
C TYR A 56 -0.78 5.20 5.83
N PHE A 57 -0.02 4.35 5.13
CA PHE A 57 0.95 3.45 5.73
C PHE A 57 2.09 4.18 6.46
N LYS A 58 2.58 5.28 5.86
CA LYS A 58 3.58 6.16 6.49
C LYS A 58 3.05 6.86 7.75
N ALA A 59 1.76 7.18 7.78
CA ALA A 59 1.13 7.90 8.89
C ALA A 59 0.73 7.00 10.07
N LEU A 60 0.84 5.67 9.94
CA LEU A 60 0.53 4.75 11.04
C LEU A 60 1.45 5.00 12.24
N GLU A 61 0.85 5.16 13.41
CA GLU A 61 1.57 5.07 14.68
C GLU A 61 1.81 3.58 14.95
N LEU A 62 3.08 3.15 15.02
CA LEU A 62 3.45 1.74 15.17
C LEU A 62 4.40 1.55 16.37
N PRO A 63 4.34 0.41 17.08
CA PRO A 63 5.36 0.02 18.04
C PRO A 63 6.65 -0.32 17.30
N GLY A 64 7.80 -0.24 17.99
CA GLY A 64 9.14 -0.34 17.38
C GLY A 64 9.33 -1.56 16.46
N GLU A 65 8.89 -2.76 16.88
CA GLU A 65 9.00 -3.97 16.05
C GLU A 65 8.21 -3.88 14.73
N LEU A 66 7.05 -3.22 14.73
CA LEU A 66 6.26 -3.01 13.52
C LEU A 66 6.81 -1.86 12.68
N ASP A 67 7.53 -0.91 13.27
CA ASP A 67 8.21 0.14 12.53
C ASP A 67 9.37 -0.40 11.68
N GLU A 68 10.12 -1.38 12.21
CA GLU A 68 11.13 -2.11 11.43
C GLU A 68 10.50 -2.89 10.28
N ALA A 69 9.36 -3.56 10.54
CA ALA A 69 8.61 -4.28 9.50
C ALA A 69 8.08 -3.32 8.42
N ARG A 70 7.60 -2.13 8.81
CA ARG A 70 7.20 -1.06 7.89
C ARG A 70 8.37 -0.62 7.02
N THR A 71 9.54 -0.39 7.60
CA THR A 71 10.74 0.03 6.87
C THR A 71 11.10 -0.99 5.78
N LYS A 72 11.16 -2.28 6.13
CA LYS A 72 11.42 -3.36 5.16
C LYS A 72 10.39 -3.42 4.03
N ALA A 73 9.10 -3.23 4.36
CA ALA A 73 8.06 -3.17 3.34
C ALA A 73 8.24 -1.95 2.42
N MET A 74 8.58 -0.79 2.98
CA MET A 74 8.80 0.45 2.23
C MET A 74 9.99 0.39 1.27
N ASP A 75 11.04 -0.35 1.61
CA ASP A 75 12.20 -0.58 0.73
C ASP A 75 11.82 -1.30 -0.57
N ILE A 76 10.72 -2.07 -0.55
CA ILE A 76 10.16 -2.74 -1.74
C ILE A 76 9.13 -1.84 -2.42
N ILE A 77 8.25 -1.20 -1.64
CA ILE A 77 7.11 -0.43 -2.18
C ILE A 77 7.59 0.83 -2.90
N LEU A 78 8.59 1.54 -2.39
CA LEU A 78 9.03 2.81 -2.97
C LEU A 78 9.61 2.64 -4.38
N PRO A 79 10.57 1.73 -4.64
CA PRO A 79 11.06 1.49 -5.99
C PRO A 79 9.94 1.04 -6.96
N ALA A 80 9.06 0.15 -6.53
CA ALA A 80 7.94 -0.32 -7.35
C ALA A 80 6.98 0.82 -7.73
N THR A 81 6.71 1.71 -6.79
CA THR A 81 5.87 2.90 -7.03
C THR A 81 6.51 3.84 -8.05
N VAL A 82 7.83 4.01 -8.01
CA VAL A 82 8.55 4.86 -8.98
C VAL A 82 8.40 4.32 -10.40
N VAL A 83 8.52 3.01 -10.60
CA VAL A 83 8.33 2.39 -11.92
C VAL A 83 6.92 2.63 -12.45
N ILE A 84 5.90 2.40 -11.62
CA ILE A 84 4.49 2.65 -11.98
C ILE A 84 4.25 4.12 -12.32
N GLN A 85 4.83 5.05 -11.55
CA GLN A 85 4.71 6.49 -11.81
C GLN A 85 5.39 6.92 -13.10
N GLN A 86 6.55 6.33 -13.43
CA GLN A 86 7.24 6.59 -14.70
C GLN A 86 6.41 6.10 -15.89
N GLU A 87 5.82 4.90 -15.80
CA GLU A 87 4.91 4.41 -16.83
C GLU A 87 3.70 5.33 -17.00
N TYR A 88 3.06 5.72 -15.89
CA TYR A 88 1.92 6.63 -15.93
C TYR A 88 2.27 7.97 -16.59
N ALA A 89 3.41 8.57 -16.26
CA ALA A 89 3.86 9.83 -16.86
C ALA A 89 4.14 9.72 -18.37
N ASN A 90 4.46 8.52 -18.86
CA ASN A 90 4.72 8.26 -20.28
C ASN A 90 3.45 7.96 -21.08
N LEU A 91 2.29 7.80 -20.42
CA LEU A 91 1.03 7.58 -21.12
C LEU A 91 0.59 8.85 -21.84
N LYS A 92 0.40 8.74 -23.16
CA LYS A 92 -0.19 9.82 -23.95
C LYS A 92 -1.71 9.82 -23.75
N PRO A 93 -2.35 10.98 -23.52
CA PRO A 93 -3.80 11.07 -23.46
C PRO A 93 -4.40 10.54 -24.77
N ASN A 94 -5.15 9.44 -24.69
CA ASN A 94 -5.84 8.88 -25.86
C ASN A 94 -7.33 9.24 -25.80
N ALA A 95 -7.88 9.71 -26.92
CA ALA A 95 -9.28 10.11 -27.03
C ALA A 95 -10.26 8.94 -26.84
N LYS A 96 -9.77 7.69 -26.91
CA LYS A 96 -10.55 6.46 -26.70
C LYS A 96 -10.64 6.06 -25.21
N GLY A 97 -9.96 6.77 -24.32
CA GLY A 97 -10.13 6.72 -22.87
C GLY A 97 -9.53 5.55 -22.10
N PHE A 98 -8.89 4.56 -22.75
CA PHE A 98 -8.35 3.40 -22.03
C PHE A 98 -6.85 3.54 -21.81
N GLU A 99 -6.46 3.81 -20.56
CA GLU A 99 -5.10 3.67 -20.05
C GLU A 99 -5.02 2.31 -19.37
N VAL A 100 -4.53 1.31 -20.11
CA VAL A 100 -4.49 -0.08 -19.67
C VAL A 100 -3.27 -0.30 -18.79
N ILE A 101 -3.43 -1.15 -17.78
CA ILE A 101 -2.32 -1.61 -16.94
C ILE A 101 -1.42 -2.53 -17.77
N SER A 102 -0.14 -2.20 -17.84
CA SER A 102 0.87 -3.04 -18.49
C SER A 102 1.24 -4.24 -17.61
N ASP A 103 1.87 -5.26 -18.20
CA ASP A 103 2.41 -6.40 -17.46
C ASP A 103 3.44 -5.95 -16.40
N GLU A 104 4.24 -4.92 -16.69
CA GLU A 104 5.22 -4.41 -15.73
C GLU A 104 4.53 -3.66 -14.59
N THR A 105 3.52 -2.84 -14.88
CA THR A 105 2.71 -2.20 -13.83
C THR A 105 2.01 -3.23 -12.94
N ASP A 106 1.48 -4.32 -13.50
CA ASP A 106 0.89 -5.41 -12.71
C ASP A 106 1.94 -6.10 -11.83
N ARG A 107 3.12 -6.42 -12.39
CA ARG A 107 4.25 -6.99 -11.63
C ARG A 107 4.68 -6.10 -10.47
N GLN A 108 4.81 -4.80 -10.70
CA GLN A 108 5.17 -3.84 -9.65
C GLN A 108 4.06 -3.70 -8.59
N SER A 109 2.79 -3.72 -9.02
CA SER A 109 1.65 -3.69 -8.11
C SER A 109 1.58 -4.96 -7.25
N GLU A 110 1.97 -6.10 -7.79
CA GLU A 110 2.11 -7.35 -7.04
C GLU A 110 3.22 -7.26 -5.99
N LEU A 111 4.38 -6.68 -6.30
CA LEU A 111 5.45 -6.44 -5.31
C LEU A 111 4.94 -5.57 -4.13
N ILE A 112 4.18 -4.51 -4.43
CA ILE A 112 3.57 -3.65 -3.41
C ILE A 112 2.61 -4.48 -2.53
N ARG A 113 1.76 -5.32 -3.13
CA ARG A 113 0.79 -6.14 -2.38
C ARG A 113 1.46 -7.20 -1.51
N HIS A 114 2.52 -7.84 -1.98
CA HIS A 114 3.27 -8.82 -1.18
C HIS A 114 3.96 -8.15 0.00
N ALA A 115 4.63 -7.01 -0.21
CA ALA A 115 5.25 -6.25 0.88
C ALA A 115 4.23 -5.84 1.96
N LEU A 116 3.04 -5.37 1.56
CA LEU A 116 1.94 -5.07 2.48
C LEU A 116 1.37 -6.32 3.15
N ARG A 117 1.29 -7.46 2.47
CA ARG A 117 0.85 -8.73 3.04
C ARG A 117 1.81 -9.23 4.13
N ASP A 118 3.11 -9.14 3.87
CA ASP A 118 4.13 -9.61 4.81
C ASP A 118 4.15 -8.72 6.06
N PHE A 119 3.93 -7.40 5.89
CA PHE A 119 3.66 -6.49 7.01
C PHE A 119 2.38 -6.86 7.78
N ASP A 120 1.25 -7.09 7.09
CA ASP A 120 -0.02 -7.48 7.73
C ASP A 120 0.14 -8.75 8.57
N ALA A 121 0.89 -9.73 8.08
CA ALA A 121 1.17 -10.97 8.81
C ALA A 121 1.93 -10.67 10.11
N LYS A 122 2.98 -9.84 10.03
CA LYS A 122 3.76 -9.45 11.22
C LYS A 122 2.92 -8.65 12.23
N ALA A 123 2.08 -7.74 11.75
CA ALA A 123 1.19 -6.95 12.58
C ALA A 123 0.13 -7.82 13.28
N THR A 124 -0.38 -8.84 12.59
CA THR A 124 -1.32 -9.82 13.15
C THR A 124 -0.66 -10.68 14.24
N GLU A 125 0.56 -11.17 14.01
CA GLU A 125 1.34 -11.91 15.02
C GLU A 125 1.61 -11.05 16.26
N TRP A 126 1.92 -9.77 16.07
CA TRP A 126 2.16 -8.84 17.18
C TRP A 126 0.89 -8.59 18.00
N LEU A 127 -0.26 -8.41 17.34
CA LEU A 127 -1.55 -8.24 18.01
C LEU A 127 -1.96 -9.47 18.85
N ALA A 128 -1.57 -10.67 18.41
CA ALA A 128 -1.90 -11.93 19.08
C ALA A 128 -0.94 -12.32 20.22
N SER A 129 0.30 -11.80 20.21
CA SER A 129 1.35 -12.20 21.16
C SER A 129 1.35 -11.40 22.47
N HIS A 130 0.49 -10.40 22.61
CA HIS A 130 0.40 -9.51 23.76
C HIS A 130 -1.06 -9.35 24.18
#